data_AF-A0A1B9F4E7-F1
#
_entry.id   AF-A0A1B9F4E7-F1
#
_cell.length_a   1.000
_cell.length_b   1.000
_cell.length_c   1.000
_cell.angle_alpha   90.00
_cell.angle_beta   90.00
_cell.angle_gamma   90.00
#
_symmetry.space_group_name_H-M   'P 1'
#
loop_
_entity.id
_entity.type
_entity.pdbx_description
1 polymer ?
#
loop_
_entity_poly.entity_id
_entity_poly.type
_entity_poly.pdbx_seq_one_letter_code
_entity_poly.pdbx_strand_id
1 'polypeptide(L)' 'MLIHAGKLIRGGIEPRLACEVAICQPLTDDHELLSGLSEMVKAVF' A
#
# COMPACT_ATOMS: atom_id res chain seq x y z
N MET A 1 -0.30 10.17 -0.74
CA MET A 1 -0.84 8.95 -1.40
C MET A 1 -2.13 8.36 -0.81
N LEU A 2 -2.52 8.65 0.45
CA LEU A 2 -3.73 8.06 1.07
C LEU A 2 -5.02 8.24 0.26
N ILE A 3 -5.20 9.41 -0.38
CA ILE A 3 -6.35 9.67 -1.27
C ILE A 3 -6.34 8.73 -2.48
N HIS A 4 -5.17 8.36 -3.02
CA HIS A 4 -5.08 7.43 -4.14
C HIS A 4 -5.42 6.00 -3.73
N ALA A 5 -4.94 5.56 -2.57
CA ALA A 5 -5.36 4.27 -1.99
C ALA A 5 -6.89 4.22 -1.84
N GLY A 6 -7.51 5.24 -1.27
CA GLY A 6 -8.97 5.33 -1.14
C GLY A 6 -9.72 5.32 -2.47
N LYS A 7 -9.17 5.99 -3.51
CA LYS A 7 -9.74 5.96 -4.86
C LYS A 7 -9.66 4.58 -5.51
N LEU A 8 -8.53 3.87 -5.34
CA LEU A 8 -8.36 2.51 -5.85
C LEU A 8 -9.32 1.53 -5.16
N ILE A 9 -9.46 1.63 -3.83
CA ILE A 9 -10.40 0.82 -3.06
C ILE A 9 -11.84 1.07 -3.52
N ARG A 10 -12.23 2.35 -3.68
CA ARG A 10 -13.55 2.71 -4.24
C ARG A 10 -13.73 2.19 -5.67
N GLY A 11 -12.65 2.04 -6.43
CA GLY A 11 -12.64 1.46 -7.77
C GLY A 11 -12.69 -0.08 -7.81
N GLY A 12 -12.73 -0.75 -6.66
CA GLY A 12 -12.83 -2.21 -6.57
C GLY A 12 -11.47 -2.93 -6.47
N ILE A 13 -10.37 -2.21 -6.26
CA ILE A 13 -9.07 -2.83 -5.95
C ILE A 13 -9.05 -3.24 -4.48
N GLU A 14 -8.56 -4.45 -4.21
CA GLU A 14 -8.41 -4.97 -2.85
C GLU A 14 -7.64 -3.98 -1.94
N PRO A 15 -8.11 -3.72 -0.69
CA PRO A 15 -7.50 -2.74 0.20
C PRO A 15 -6.00 -2.91 0.40
N ARG A 16 -5.56 -4.16 0.58
CA ARG A 16 -4.14 -4.47 0.73
C ARG A 16 -3.33 -4.09 -0.52
N LEU A 17 -3.79 -4.49 -1.71
CA LEU A 17 -3.12 -4.16 -2.96
C LEU A 17 -3.12 -2.65 -3.22
N ALA A 18 -4.23 -1.97 -2.97
CA ALA A 18 -4.35 -0.53 -3.10
C ALA A 18 -3.35 0.20 -2.18
N CYS A 19 -3.19 -0.25 -0.94
CA CYS A 19 -2.20 0.28 0.00
C CYS A 19 -0.75 -0.03 -0.44
N GLU A 20 -0.46 -1.24 -0.90
CA GLU A 20 0.88 -1.59 -1.38
C GLU A 20 1.32 -0.71 -2.56
N VAL A 21 0.47 -0.54 -3.58
CA VAL A 21 0.83 0.21 -4.79
C VAL A 21 0.73 1.73 -4.64
N ALA A 22 -0.27 2.22 -3.91
CA ALA A 22 -0.43 3.65 -3.73
C ALA A 22 0.42 4.17 -2.58
N ILE A 23 0.66 3.41 -1.51
CA ILE A 23 1.33 3.92 -0.31
C ILE A 23 2.76 3.40 -0.21
N CYS A 24 2.99 2.08 -0.23
CA CYS A 24 4.31 1.52 0.07
C CYS A 24 5.33 1.78 -1.05
N GLN A 25 5.01 1.36 -2.29
CA GLN A 25 5.93 1.47 -3.44
C GLN A 25 6.42 2.90 -3.73
N PRO A 26 5.62 3.97 -3.58
CA PRO A 26 6.07 5.33 -3.86
C PRO A 26 6.93 5.96 -2.75
N LEU A 27 7.08 5.31 -1.59
CA LEU A 27 7.82 5.88 -0.45
C LEU A 27 9.32 5.58 -0.52
N THR A 28 9.72 4.47 -1.13
CA THR A 28 11.11 4.05 -1.21
C THR A 28 11.28 2.95 -2.25
N ASP A 29 12.44 2.93 -2.93
CA ASP A 29 12.86 1.84 -3.80
C ASP A 29 13.66 0.77 -3.05
N ASP A 30 13.98 1.00 -1.76
CA ASP A 30 14.68 0.05 -0.91
C ASP A 30 13.78 -1.15 -0.57
N HIS A 31 14.23 -2.35 -0.92
CA HIS A 31 13.46 -3.58 -0.74
C HIS A 31 13.24 -3.98 0.73
N GLU A 32 14.19 -3.70 1.62
CA GLU A 32 14.07 -4.04 3.04
C GLU A 32 13.02 -3.15 3.72
N LEU A 33 13.08 -1.84 3.44
CA LEU A 33 12.08 -0.89 3.91
C LEU A 33 10.70 -1.18 3.33
N LEU A 34 10.60 -1.51 2.04
CA LEU A 34 9.33 -1.90 1.42
C LEU A 34 8.73 -3.16 2.06
N SER A 35 9.56 -4.15 2.39
CA SER A 35 9.11 -5.36 3.08
C SER A 35 8.50 -5.02 4.44
N GLY A 36 9.18 -4.19 5.24
CA GLY A 36 8.66 -3.73 6.53
C GLY A 36 7.32 -3.00 6.42
N LEU A 37 7.19 -2.10 5.44
CA LEU A 37 5.93 -1.40 5.16
C LEU A 37 4.82 -2.37 4.72
N SER A 38 5.13 -3.37 3.90
CA SER A 38 4.16 -4.41 3.48
C SER A 38 3.67 -5.23 4.67
N GLU A 39 4.54 -5.60 5.61
CA GLU A 39 4.13 -6.29 6.84
C GLU A 39 3.17 -5.43 7.69
N MET A 40 3.38 -4.12 7.77
CA MET A 40 2.44 -3.23 8.45
C MET A 40 1.05 -3.22 7.78
N VAL A 41 1.01 -3.22 6.44
CA VAL A 41 -0.27 -3.31 5.71
C VAL A 41 -0.96 -4.66 5.98
N LYS A 42 -0.20 -5.76 5.97
CA LYS A 42 -0.70 -7.12 6.30
C LYS A 42 -1.23 -7.24 7.73
N ALA A 43 -0.70 -6.47 8.67
CA ALA A 43 -1.18 -6.48 10.05
C ALA A 43 -2.54 -5.78 10.21
N VAL A 44 -2.89 -4.88 9.28
CA VAL A 44 -4.14 -4.10 9.30
C VAL A 44 -5.26 -4.73 8.47
N PHE A 45 -4.92 -5.41 7.37
CA PHE A 45 -5.85 -6.02 6.42
C PHE A 45 -5.62 -7.53 6.28
#